data_AF-A0A514WUR9-F1
#
_entry.id   AF-A0A514WUR9-F1
#
_cell.length_a   1.000
_cell.length_b   1.000
_cell.length_c   1.000
_cell.angle_alpha   90.00
_cell.angle_beta   90.00
_cell.angle_gamma   90.00
#
_symmetry.space_group_name_H-M   'P 1'
#
loop_
_entity.id
_entity.type
_entity.pdbx_description
1 polymer ?
#
loop_
_entity_poly.entity_id
_entity_poly.type
_entity_poly.pdbx_seq_one_letter_code
_entity_poly.pdbx_strand_id
1 'polypeptide(L)'
;MSVRTVFLCLIAVGGLAIGYSQNPFGRKPKAAPQIAQNEAQALREKAHFYFLMRNYQGALDLTENFPSTSKEYEQVQIIRRMAQYKIKKNQGRKTKVNEWDYQAYPAAVRDSLFDSLYASSQGRCFDAYQDMKVVSLYTNKSYEEWIYNNCKESRDSRQPASERALEALNLKETK
;
A
#
# COMPACT_ATOMS: atom_id res chain seq x y z
N MET A 1 8.19 55.90 -44.49
CA MET A 1 7.73 54.80 -45.36
C MET A 1 8.02 53.47 -44.66
N SER A 2 6.98 52.64 -44.60
CA SER A 2 6.94 51.17 -44.43
C SER A 2 7.62 50.42 -43.28
N VAL A 3 6.72 49.84 -42.46
CA VAL A 3 6.56 48.40 -42.14
C VAL A 3 7.59 47.72 -41.23
N ARG A 4 7.15 47.53 -39.97
CA ARG A 4 7.10 46.27 -39.18
C ARG A 4 8.07 45.15 -39.55
N THR A 5 8.82 44.64 -38.58
CA THR A 5 8.67 43.24 -38.10
C THR A 5 9.19 43.12 -36.67
N VAL A 6 8.37 42.46 -35.84
CA VAL A 6 8.58 42.12 -34.42
C VAL A 6 9.24 40.73 -34.36
N PHE A 7 10.12 40.44 -33.39
CA PHE A 7 9.98 39.34 -32.41
C PHE A 7 11.29 38.98 -31.69
N LEU A 8 11.26 39.32 -30.40
CA LEU A 8 11.60 38.54 -29.20
C LEU A 8 13.01 38.01 -28.90
N CYS A 9 13.47 38.50 -27.74
CA CYS A 9 14.49 38.02 -26.81
C CYS A 9 14.51 36.50 -26.56
N LEU A 10 15.72 35.95 -26.42
CA LEU A 10 16.01 34.87 -25.48
C LEU A 10 17.41 35.10 -24.87
N ILE A 11 17.40 35.41 -23.57
CA ILE A 11 18.58 35.61 -22.74
C ILE A 11 19.21 34.23 -22.47
N ALA A 12 20.40 34.01 -23.03
CA ALA A 12 21.27 32.93 -22.63
C ALA A 12 22.17 33.42 -21.48
N VAL A 13 21.84 33.07 -20.24
CA VAL A 13 22.79 33.14 -19.13
C VAL A 13 23.18 31.71 -18.77
N GLY A 14 24.42 31.40 -19.13
CA GLY A 14 25.02 30.10 -19.03
C GLY A 14 25.23 29.62 -17.59
N GLY A 15 25.13 28.30 -17.46
CA GLY A 15 26.19 27.47 -16.89
C GLY A 15 26.53 27.70 -15.44
N LEU A 16 25.71 27.13 -14.55
CA LEU A 16 26.08 26.89 -13.16
C LEU A 16 27.30 25.96 -13.07
N ALA A 17 28.31 26.52 -12.40
CA ALA A 17 29.56 25.96 -11.91
C ALA A 17 29.60 24.45 -11.63
N ILE A 18 30.62 23.86 -12.26
CA ILE A 18 31.51 22.76 -11.88
C ILE A 18 31.45 22.39 -10.39
N GLY A 19 31.13 21.12 -10.12
CA GLY A 19 31.18 20.55 -8.78
C GLY A 19 30.97 19.05 -8.75
N TYR A 20 31.70 18.26 -9.54
CA TYR A 20 31.83 16.82 -9.31
C TYR A 20 33.26 16.38 -9.56
N SER A 21 34.09 16.51 -8.52
CA SER A 21 35.33 15.76 -8.39
C SER A 21 34.99 14.26 -8.40
N GLN A 22 35.49 13.58 -9.40
CA GLN A 22 35.40 12.13 -9.55
C GLN A 22 36.14 11.46 -8.38
N ASN A 23 35.40 10.72 -7.55
CA ASN A 23 35.97 9.82 -6.55
C ASN A 23 35.97 8.40 -7.16
N PRO A 24 37.10 7.83 -7.61
CA PRO A 24 37.12 6.59 -8.40
C PRO A 24 36.82 5.32 -7.57
N PHE A 25 36.65 5.43 -6.24
CA PHE A 25 36.35 4.30 -5.35
C PHE A 25 35.11 4.52 -4.46
N GLY A 26 34.23 5.46 -4.81
CA GLY A 26 32.94 5.60 -4.14
C GLY A 26 31.94 4.59 -4.71
N ARG A 27 31.54 3.58 -3.93
CA ARG A 27 30.36 2.77 -4.23
C ARG A 27 29.23 3.72 -4.60
N LYS A 28 28.72 3.65 -5.85
CA LYS A 28 27.54 4.41 -6.27
C LYS A 28 26.50 4.26 -5.16
N PRO A 29 25.90 5.35 -4.62
CA PRO A 29 24.81 5.21 -3.69
C PRO A 29 23.79 4.29 -4.35
N LYS A 30 23.56 3.13 -3.72
CA LYS A 30 22.64 2.11 -4.18
C LYS A 30 21.33 2.86 -4.41
N ALA A 31 20.92 3.02 -5.67
CA ALA A 31 19.71 3.76 -6.00
C ALA A 31 18.60 3.19 -5.12
N ALA A 32 17.97 4.04 -4.30
CA ALA A 32 16.86 3.61 -3.47
C ALA A 32 15.86 2.90 -4.40
N PRO A 33 15.34 1.72 -4.02
CA PRO A 33 14.43 0.98 -4.88
C PRO A 33 13.28 1.91 -5.28
N GLN A 34 13.19 2.21 -6.57
CA GLN A 34 12.11 3.02 -7.11
C GLN A 34 10.88 2.13 -7.17
N ILE A 35 10.07 2.19 -6.12
CA ILE A 35 8.72 1.62 -6.15
C ILE A 35 7.96 2.37 -7.26
N ALA A 36 7.29 1.63 -8.15
CA ALA A 36 6.44 2.25 -9.17
C ALA A 36 5.39 3.11 -8.47
N GLN A 37 5.07 4.31 -8.99
CA GLN A 37 4.18 5.25 -8.30
C GLN A 37 2.84 4.60 -7.89
N ASN A 38 2.32 3.69 -8.70
CA ASN A 38 1.09 2.94 -8.42
C ASN A 38 1.24 2.00 -7.21
N GLU A 39 2.40 1.37 -7.04
CA GLU A 39 2.70 0.49 -5.91
C GLU A 39 2.92 1.31 -4.62
N ALA A 40 3.52 2.49 -4.73
CA ALA A 40 3.66 3.41 -3.61
C ALA A 40 2.29 3.92 -3.12
N GLN A 41 1.38 4.24 -4.03
CA GLN A 41 0.00 4.61 -3.70
C GLN A 41 -0.74 3.45 -3.02
N ALA A 42 -0.69 2.24 -3.58
CA ALA A 42 -1.31 1.07 -2.99
C ALA A 42 -0.79 0.77 -1.58
N LEU A 43 0.52 0.91 -1.36
CA LEU A 43 1.14 0.72 -0.05
C LEU A 43 0.70 1.78 0.96
N ARG A 44 0.56 3.06 0.55
CA ARG A 44 -0.03 4.11 1.40
C ARG A 44 -1.46 3.78 1.78
N GLU A 45 -2.29 3.38 0.82
CA GLU A 45 -3.70 3.05 1.06
C GLU A 45 -3.84 1.88 2.02
N LYS A 46 -3.03 0.83 1.83
CA LYS A 46 -2.95 -0.33 2.73
C LYS A 46 -2.56 0.09 4.15
N ALA A 47 -1.51 0.90 4.30
CA ALA A 47 -1.07 1.40 5.61
C ALA A 47 -2.15 2.25 6.30
N HIS A 48 -2.86 3.08 5.55
CA HIS A 48 -3.96 3.88 6.06
C HIS A 48 -5.13 3.00 6.52
N PHE A 49 -5.51 1.99 5.73
CA PHE A 49 -6.55 1.03 6.10
C PHE A 49 -6.20 0.29 7.39
N TYR A 50 -4.97 -0.23 7.50
CA TYR A 50 -4.48 -0.90 8.71
C TYR A 50 -4.59 0.00 9.94
N PHE A 51 -4.25 1.28 9.80
CA PHE A 51 -4.37 2.26 10.87
C PHE A 51 -5.84 2.46 11.30
N LEU A 52 -6.77 2.59 10.35
CA LEU A 52 -8.21 2.75 10.62
C LEU A 52 -8.79 1.52 11.32
N MET A 53 -8.35 0.33 10.91
CA MET A 53 -8.71 -0.94 11.54
C MET A 53 -7.96 -1.19 12.87
N ARG A 54 -7.26 -0.17 13.37
CA ARG A 54 -6.52 -0.15 14.64
C ARG A 54 -5.30 -1.06 14.69
N ASN A 55 -4.93 -1.72 13.59
CA ASN A 55 -3.66 -2.45 13.48
C ASN A 55 -2.49 -1.45 13.34
N TYR A 56 -2.19 -0.75 14.42
CA TYR A 56 -1.18 0.30 14.44
C TYR A 56 0.23 -0.26 14.19
N GLN A 57 0.50 -1.50 14.61
CA GLN A 57 1.79 -2.15 14.36
C GLN A 57 1.94 -2.46 12.88
N GLY A 58 0.97 -3.15 12.25
CA GLY A 58 1.06 -3.42 10.82
C GLY A 58 1.05 -2.16 9.96
N ALA A 59 0.33 -1.10 10.37
CA ALA A 59 0.42 0.20 9.71
C ALA A 59 1.85 0.77 9.80
N LEU A 60 2.49 0.69 10.98
CA LEU A 60 3.87 1.14 11.17
C LEU A 60 4.85 0.34 10.29
N ASP A 61 4.71 -0.99 10.27
CA ASP A 61 5.57 -1.90 9.50
C ASP A 61 5.49 -1.60 7.98
N LEU A 62 4.28 -1.39 7.45
CA LEU A 62 4.06 -0.99 6.06
C LEU A 62 4.67 0.37 5.72
N THR A 63 4.80 1.26 6.71
CA THR A 63 5.41 2.57 6.49
C THR A 63 6.93 2.57 6.63
N GLU A 64 7.55 1.68 7.41
CA GLU A 64 8.92 1.81 7.94
C GLU A 64 9.99 2.08 6.86
N ASN A 65 9.90 1.36 5.73
CA ASN A 65 10.87 1.44 4.64
C ASN A 65 10.33 2.16 3.39
N PHE A 66 9.31 3.00 3.56
CA PHE A 66 8.69 3.71 2.43
C PHE A 66 9.68 4.71 1.78
N PRO A 67 9.83 4.71 0.44
CA PRO A 67 10.85 5.50 -0.25
C PRO A 67 10.58 7.01 -0.14
N SER A 68 11.59 7.76 0.30
CA SER A 68 11.53 9.22 0.45
C SER A 68 11.36 9.99 -0.85
N THR A 69 11.59 9.34 -1.99
CA THR A 69 11.44 9.90 -3.32
C THR A 69 10.01 9.78 -3.87
N SER A 70 9.11 9.10 -3.16
CA SER A 70 7.71 8.95 -3.59
C SER A 70 6.90 10.22 -3.28
N LYS A 71 5.93 10.54 -4.15
CA LYS A 71 4.96 11.63 -3.92
C LYS A 71 4.10 11.38 -2.68
N GLU A 72 3.93 10.12 -2.30
CA GLU A 72 3.12 9.69 -1.17
C GLU A 72 3.86 9.79 0.19
N TYR A 73 5.15 10.12 0.17
CA TYR A 73 6.02 10.02 1.34
C TYR A 73 5.51 10.85 2.52
N GLU A 74 5.09 12.10 2.29
CA GLU A 74 4.59 12.97 3.36
C GLU A 74 3.34 12.40 4.04
N GLN A 75 2.37 11.88 3.28
CA GLN A 75 1.18 11.25 3.89
C GLN A 75 1.56 9.99 4.66
N VAL A 76 2.50 9.20 4.15
CA VAL A 76 3.00 8.00 4.85
C VAL A 76 3.70 8.37 6.16
N GLN A 77 4.47 9.46 6.20
CA GLN A 77 5.08 9.93 7.44
C GLN A 77 4.04 10.36 8.49
N ILE A 78 2.91 10.94 8.05
CA ILE A 78 1.80 11.27 8.97
C ILE A 78 1.22 9.99 9.58
N ILE A 79 0.91 8.98 8.75
CA ILE A 79 0.39 7.69 9.21
C ILE A 79 1.36 7.05 10.22
N ARG A 80 2.67 7.05 9.90
CA ARG A 80 3.73 6.53 10.77
C ARG A 80 3.71 7.20 12.15
N ARG A 81 3.73 8.54 12.20
CA ARG A 81 3.72 9.29 13.47
C ARG A 81 2.45 9.02 14.28
N MET A 82 1.29 8.96 13.61
CA MET A 82 0.03 8.66 14.27
C MET A 82 -0.01 7.24 14.83
N ALA A 83 0.50 6.25 14.09
CA ALA A 83 0.61 4.86 14.53
C ALA A 83 1.51 4.75 15.77
N GLN A 84 2.71 5.33 15.72
CA GLN A 84 3.63 5.38 16.87
C GLN A 84 2.99 6.01 18.11
N TYR A 85 2.30 7.14 17.94
CA TYR A 85 1.58 7.79 19.03
C TYR A 85 0.50 6.88 19.64
N LYS A 86 -0.29 6.19 18.80
CA LYS A 86 -1.35 5.28 19.27
C LYS A 86 -0.77 4.06 20.00
N ILE A 87 0.31 3.48 19.49
CA ILE A 87 1.03 2.37 20.15
C ILE A 87 1.48 2.84 21.54
N LYS A 88 2.23 3.95 21.62
CA LYS A 88 2.72 4.49 22.90
C LYS A 88 1.59 4.84 23.87
N LYS A 89 0.49 5.40 23.38
CA LYS A 89 -0.69 5.73 24.20
C LYS A 89 -1.39 4.50 24.76
N ASN A 90 -1.37 3.39 24.01
CA ASN A 90 -2.03 2.15 24.38
C ASN A 90 -1.13 1.20 25.18
N GLN A 91 0.20 1.40 25.15
CA GLN A 91 1.13 0.69 26.01
C GLN A 91 0.74 0.83 27.49
N GLY A 92 0.55 -0.32 28.15
CA GLY A 92 0.17 -0.38 29.57
C GLY A 92 -1.32 -0.19 29.87
N ARG A 93 -2.16 0.11 28.87
CA ARG A 93 -3.62 0.11 29.06
C ARG A 93 -4.15 -1.29 28.86
N LYS A 94 -4.80 -1.86 29.89
CA LYS A 94 -5.65 -3.04 29.73
C LYS A 94 -6.85 -2.63 28.88
N THR A 95 -6.73 -2.76 27.57
CA THR A 95 -7.89 -2.65 26.68
C THR A 95 -8.84 -3.79 27.03
N LYS A 96 -10.13 -3.48 27.24
CA LYS A 96 -11.16 -4.52 27.30
C LYS A 96 -11.05 -5.32 26.00
N VAL A 97 -10.83 -6.63 26.12
CA VAL A 97 -10.81 -7.57 25.00
C VAL A 97 -12.13 -7.39 24.25
N ASN A 98 -12.04 -6.81 23.06
CA ASN A 98 -13.14 -6.75 22.11
C ASN A 98 -13.27 -8.15 21.48
N GLU A 99 -14.46 -8.54 21.04
CA GLU A 99 -14.69 -9.71 20.19
C GLU A 99 -13.77 -9.76 18.94
N TRP A 100 -13.20 -8.61 18.57
CA TRP A 100 -12.22 -8.41 17.51
C TRP A 100 -10.76 -8.36 18.02
N ASP A 101 -10.42 -9.02 19.13
CA ASP A 101 -9.05 -8.96 19.69
C ASP A 101 -8.05 -9.83 18.92
N TYR A 102 -7.63 -9.33 17.77
CA TYR A 102 -6.61 -9.94 16.92
C TYR A 102 -5.19 -9.89 17.53
N GLN A 103 -4.98 -9.18 18.64
CA GLN A 103 -3.63 -9.01 19.21
C GLN A 103 -3.07 -10.32 19.79
N ALA A 104 -3.95 -11.24 20.15
CA ALA A 104 -3.61 -12.58 20.60
C ALA A 104 -3.13 -13.51 19.46
N TYR A 105 -3.40 -13.16 18.20
CA TYR A 105 -2.98 -13.99 17.07
C TYR A 105 -1.48 -13.88 16.79
N PRO A 106 -0.84 -14.97 16.30
CA PRO A 106 0.51 -14.90 15.75
C PRO A 106 0.61 -13.78 14.70
N ALA A 107 1.78 -13.14 14.59
CA ALA A 107 1.98 -12.00 13.69
C ALA A 107 1.56 -12.31 12.24
N ALA A 108 1.98 -13.46 11.70
CA ALA A 108 1.62 -13.87 10.34
C ALA A 108 0.10 -14.03 10.14
N VAL A 109 -0.62 -14.60 11.12
CA VAL A 109 -2.08 -14.76 11.06
C VAL A 109 -2.77 -13.41 11.08
N ARG A 110 -2.25 -12.47 11.89
CA ARG A 110 -2.74 -11.11 11.98
C ARG A 110 -2.56 -10.38 10.65
N ASP A 111 -1.39 -10.50 10.04
CA ASP A 111 -1.12 -9.86 8.75
C ASP A 111 -2.03 -10.42 7.65
N SER A 112 -2.17 -11.75 7.56
CA SER A 112 -3.13 -12.38 6.65
C SER A 112 -4.57 -11.94 6.90
N LEU A 113 -4.96 -11.78 8.17
CA LEU A 113 -6.29 -11.25 8.50
C LEU A 113 -6.48 -9.84 7.96
N PHE A 114 -5.56 -8.91 8.23
CA PHE A 114 -5.72 -7.54 7.74
C PHE A 114 -5.56 -7.42 6.22
N ASP A 115 -4.80 -8.31 5.59
CA ASP A 115 -4.71 -8.43 4.13
C ASP A 115 -6.03 -8.89 3.52
N SER A 116 -6.67 -9.88 4.12
CA SER A 116 -7.99 -10.32 3.68
C SER A 116 -9.04 -9.21 3.80
N LEU A 117 -9.03 -8.47 4.91
CA LEU A 117 -9.96 -7.38 5.16
C LEU A 117 -9.74 -6.22 4.17
N TYR A 118 -8.48 -5.90 3.89
CA TYR A 118 -8.14 -4.88 2.91
C TYR A 118 -8.56 -5.32 1.49
N ALA A 119 -8.25 -6.57 1.11
CA ALA A 119 -8.64 -7.12 -0.19
C ALA A 119 -10.16 -7.10 -0.41
N SER A 120 -10.96 -7.51 0.56
CA SER A 120 -12.42 -7.47 0.43
C SER A 120 -12.97 -6.04 0.42
N SER A 121 -12.34 -5.09 1.14
CA SER A 121 -12.70 -3.66 1.06
C SER A 121 -12.49 -3.06 -0.34
N GLN A 122 -11.61 -3.68 -1.14
CA GLN A 122 -11.35 -3.31 -2.54
C GLN A 122 -12.16 -4.16 -3.53
N GLY A 123 -13.03 -5.05 -3.06
CA GLY A 123 -13.77 -6.00 -3.91
C GLY A 123 -12.93 -7.14 -4.48
N ARG A 124 -11.67 -7.32 -4.05
CA ARG A 124 -10.79 -8.41 -4.48
C ARG A 124 -11.08 -9.69 -3.69
N CYS A 125 -12.26 -10.25 -3.93
CA CYS A 125 -12.80 -11.31 -3.09
C CYS A 125 -12.05 -12.64 -3.15
N PHE A 126 -11.48 -12.98 -4.31
CA PHE A 126 -10.64 -14.17 -4.41
C PHE A 126 -9.42 -14.08 -3.48
N ASP A 127 -8.70 -12.96 -3.53
CA ASP A 127 -7.53 -12.71 -2.67
C ASP A 127 -7.94 -12.74 -1.19
N ALA A 128 -9.06 -12.08 -0.85
CA ALA A 128 -9.59 -12.06 0.50
C ALA A 128 -9.86 -13.47 1.05
N TYR A 129 -10.49 -14.35 0.27
CA TYR A 129 -10.75 -15.72 0.69
C TYR A 129 -9.48 -16.59 0.75
N GLN A 130 -8.49 -16.33 -0.09
CA GLN A 130 -7.21 -17.05 -0.03
C GLN A 130 -6.46 -16.72 1.26
N ASP A 131 -6.34 -15.44 1.60
CA ASP A 131 -5.69 -14.99 2.82
C ASP A 131 -6.43 -15.50 4.07
N MET A 132 -7.76 -15.62 4.01
CA MET A 132 -8.57 -16.17 5.10
C MET A 132 -8.37 -17.65 5.39
N LYS A 133 -7.84 -18.46 4.47
CA LYS A 133 -7.68 -19.91 4.70
C LYS A 133 -6.82 -20.24 5.91
N VAL A 134 -5.80 -19.42 6.17
CA VAL A 134 -4.90 -19.61 7.32
C VAL A 134 -5.51 -18.99 8.57
N VAL A 135 -6.31 -17.94 8.40
CA VAL A 135 -6.90 -17.13 9.47
C VAL A 135 -8.12 -17.80 10.11
N SER A 136 -8.92 -18.53 9.32
CA SER A 136 -10.13 -19.22 9.79
C SER A 136 -9.87 -20.27 10.87
N LEU A 137 -8.62 -20.76 11.00
CA LEU A 137 -8.20 -21.64 12.08
C LEU A 137 -8.07 -20.93 13.44
N TYR A 138 -8.02 -19.58 13.44
CA TYR A 138 -7.76 -18.75 14.60
C TYR A 138 -8.90 -17.76 14.90
N THR A 139 -9.69 -17.38 13.90
CA THR A 139 -10.75 -16.37 14.05
C THR A 139 -12.13 -16.96 14.27
N ASN A 140 -13.00 -16.20 14.95
CA ASN A 140 -14.43 -16.47 14.99
C ASN A 140 -15.12 -16.11 13.65
N LYS A 141 -16.38 -16.52 13.51
CA LYS A 141 -17.20 -16.29 12.30
C LYS A 141 -17.42 -14.81 11.96
N SER A 142 -17.20 -13.89 12.90
CA SER A 142 -17.49 -12.46 12.72
C SER A 142 -16.62 -11.80 11.65
N TYR A 143 -15.35 -12.22 11.51
CA TYR A 143 -14.47 -11.75 10.43
C TYR A 143 -14.85 -12.33 9.06
N GLU A 144 -15.21 -13.62 9.03
CA GLU A 144 -15.68 -14.29 7.82
C GLU A 144 -16.97 -13.66 7.30
N GLU A 145 -17.92 -13.33 8.19
CA GLU A 145 -19.16 -12.68 7.85
C GLU A 145 -18.93 -11.27 7.29
N TRP A 146 -17.98 -10.51 7.85
CA TRP A 146 -17.62 -9.20 7.33
C TRP A 146 -17.06 -9.29 5.90
N ILE A 147 -16.17 -10.24 5.64
CA ILE A 147 -15.60 -10.47 4.30
C ILE A 147 -16.71 -10.89 3.34
N TYR A 148 -17.54 -11.84 3.76
CA TYR A 148 -18.68 -12.30 2.98
C TYR A 148 -19.62 -11.15 2.60
N ASN A 149 -19.98 -10.27 3.54
CA ASN A 149 -20.89 -9.15 3.28
C ASN A 149 -20.29 -8.14 2.29
N ASN A 150 -19.01 -7.78 2.43
CA ASN A 150 -18.33 -6.92 1.44
C ASN A 150 -18.24 -7.58 0.06
N CYS A 151 -18.07 -8.89 0.03
CA CYS A 151 -17.90 -9.63 -1.21
C CYS A 151 -19.20 -9.98 -1.94
N LYS A 152 -20.29 -10.18 -1.20
CA LYS A 152 -21.64 -10.43 -1.74
C LYS A 152 -22.15 -9.25 -2.57
N GLU A 153 -21.78 -8.03 -2.18
CA GLU A 153 -22.15 -6.81 -2.90
C GLU A 153 -21.26 -6.55 -4.13
N SER A 154 -20.09 -7.19 -4.22
CA SER A 154 -19.22 -7.10 -5.39
C SER A 154 -19.74 -7.98 -6.54
N ARG A 155 -19.92 -7.40 -7.74
CA ARG A 155 -20.30 -8.13 -8.98
C ARG A 155 -19.35 -9.29 -9.32
N ASP A 156 -18.13 -9.26 -8.78
CA ASP A 156 -17.06 -10.24 -8.97
C ASP A 156 -17.28 -11.58 -8.26
N SER A 157 -18.23 -11.66 -7.33
CA SER A 157 -18.57 -12.90 -6.61
C SER A 157 -19.28 -13.96 -7.47
N ARG A 158 -19.69 -13.64 -8.71
CA ARG A 158 -20.40 -14.57 -9.60
C ARG A 158 -19.54 -15.29 -10.63
N GLN A 159 -18.26 -14.97 -10.75
CA GLN A 159 -17.35 -15.74 -11.61
C GLN A 159 -16.38 -16.50 -10.73
N PRO A 160 -16.46 -17.84 -10.67
CA PRO A 160 -15.42 -18.62 -10.02
C PRO A 160 -14.08 -18.30 -10.67
N ALA A 161 -13.01 -18.24 -9.87
CA ALA A 161 -11.66 -17.91 -10.33
C ALA A 161 -11.16 -18.81 -11.48
N SER A 162 -11.78 -19.98 -11.67
CA SER A 162 -11.56 -20.84 -12.83
C SER A 162 -11.98 -20.20 -14.16
N GLU A 163 -13.07 -19.42 -14.22
CA GLU A 163 -13.51 -18.76 -15.45
C GLU A 163 -12.61 -17.58 -15.82
N ARG A 164 -12.13 -16.80 -14.85
CA ARG A 164 -11.19 -15.69 -15.09
C ARG A 164 -9.81 -16.19 -15.54
N ALA A 165 -9.36 -17.30 -14.96
CA ALA A 165 -8.12 -17.95 -15.39
C ALA A 165 -8.24 -18.49 -16.83
N LEU A 166 -9.39 -19.07 -17.20
CA LEU A 166 -9.67 -19.51 -18.57
C LEU A 166 -9.77 -18.34 -19.56
N GLU A 167 -10.43 -17.24 -19.19
CA GLU A 167 -10.57 -16.06 -20.06
C GLU A 167 -9.22 -15.37 -20.30
N ALA A 168 -8.36 -15.29 -19.27
CA ALA A 168 -7.00 -14.78 -19.39
C ALA A 168 -6.06 -15.69 -20.20
N LEU A 169 -6.32 -17.00 -20.25
CA LEU A 169 -5.60 -17.95 -21.09
C LEU A 169 -6.08 -17.89 -22.55
N ASN A 170 -7.39 -17.83 -22.78
CA ASN A 170 -7.96 -17.75 -24.13
C ASN A 170 -7.62 -16.43 -24.85
N LEU A 171 -7.43 -15.33 -24.12
CA LEU A 171 -6.95 -14.05 -24.67
C LEU A 171 -5.47 -14.06 -25.09
N LYS A 172 -4.68 -15.02 -24.60
CA LYS A 172 -3.27 -15.20 -25.02
C LYS A 172 -3.12 -16.05 -26.27
N GLU A 173 -4.12 -16.87 -26.62
CA GLU A 173 -4.09 -17.73 -27.81
C GLU A 173 -4.67 -17.05 -29.07
N THR A 174 -5.26 -15.85 -28.93
CA THR A 174 -5.89 -15.09 -30.03
C THR A 174 -5.08 -13.86 -30.49
N LYS A 175 -3.77 -13.82 -30.21
CA LYS A 175 -2.86 -12.82 -30.78
C LYS A 175 -1.69 -13.46 -31.51
#